data_AF-A0A9D8VB78-F1
#
_entry.id   AF-A0A9D8VB78-F1
#
_cell.length_a   1.000
_cell.length_b   1.000
_cell.length_c   1.000
_cell.angle_alpha   90.00
_cell.angle_beta   90.00
_cell.angle_gamma   90.00
#
_symmetry.space_group_name_H-M   'P 1'
#
loop_
_entity.id
_entity.type
_entity.pdbx_description
1 polymer ?
#
loop_
_entity_poly.entity_id
_entity_poly.type
_entity_poly.pdbx_seq_one_letter_code
_entity_poly.pdbx_strand_id
1 'polypeptide(L)'
;MSSDTVSRLLFLVVMIGAGWLVLRAAQDLVGSEVLGGDYTFFIPRLAYGYFWVVENGLSIPWFVPGFCGGLPFYGDPQVMFFSLPQLLVFLVEPQMAVVLSFILFALLGAIGMYLYCRQLFLTSWFSLLAACLFLFNEFYLARMLAGHFTYHVFPLIPLIAWLLVRDGRNFWSSLLPAGVLISYFVHAGALNFLIPGMLSVLALLLIHFLTKQESRVLRNYFLAGGVGFALSLSKLSASYAFARFFPREGLSLGLFDDIQNALLAVFTTFFLGPWVALDDMNIGYVVQHHELQFGLSVVPLVLFLLALWRLPKLLSVITLPRFFALLLLLLIVLLPVLLSVKSELLNGVLKTLPYFREMSLAVRWLALLIPVFVVSPLVMINSGGSGNTMNPRVSSTCLAIAFALLLVTHLFFEKTGEAYPYTPDHMNAAVASVREGGAVPTVAVVVSHEGQMSFSGVDDSFLKGGTSLICYQALFGYGLETYPIGTLTPGSIFTQRGDRLNIKNPSCYMFPEANSCEPGDHFTIAQEEQAARFATNQPFSWKRPWWQVAADFISLSAAALVLLVFFASILRSAISR
;
A
#
# COMPACT_ATOMS: atom_id res chain seq x y z
N MET A 1 6.99 45.67 -3.76
CA MET A 1 6.56 44.50 -4.58
C MET A 1 5.04 44.44 -4.61
N SER A 2 4.44 44.16 -5.77
CA SER A 2 2.98 43.92 -5.84
C SER A 2 2.61 42.69 -5.00
N SER A 3 1.38 42.61 -4.47
CA SER A 3 0.97 41.45 -3.67
C SER A 3 0.96 40.14 -4.47
N ASP A 4 0.88 40.23 -5.79
CA ASP A 4 0.96 39.08 -6.69
C ASP A 4 2.40 38.55 -6.81
N THR A 5 3.40 39.44 -6.77
CA THR A 5 4.83 39.03 -6.78
C THR A 5 5.22 38.28 -5.51
N VAL A 6 4.78 38.77 -4.34
CA VAL A 6 5.05 38.10 -3.04
C VAL A 6 4.38 36.73 -2.99
N SER A 7 3.16 36.64 -3.52
CA SER A 7 2.40 35.39 -3.66
C SER A 7 3.14 34.36 -4.54
N ARG A 8 3.60 34.77 -5.71
CA ARG A 8 4.34 33.87 -6.62
C ARG A 8 5.68 33.41 -6.03
N LEU A 9 6.38 34.28 -5.30
CA LEU A 9 7.64 33.94 -4.64
C LEU A 9 7.41 32.92 -3.50
N LEU A 10 6.39 33.13 -2.67
CA LEU A 10 6.00 32.19 -1.62
C LEU A 10 5.63 30.82 -2.18
N PHE A 11 4.86 30.79 -3.28
CA PHE A 11 4.54 29.56 -3.99
C PHE A 11 5.80 28.81 -4.43
N LEU A 12 6.74 29.53 -5.05
CA LEU A 12 8.00 28.95 -5.52
C LEU A 12 8.83 28.40 -4.34
N VAL A 13 8.93 29.14 -3.23
CA VAL A 13 9.65 28.71 -2.03
C VAL A 13 9.04 27.44 -1.43
N VAL A 14 7.70 27.36 -1.34
CA VAL A 14 7.01 26.16 -0.85
C VAL A 14 7.26 24.96 -1.77
N MET A 15 7.20 25.15 -3.08
CA MET A 15 7.46 24.07 -4.05
C MET A 15 8.92 23.60 -4.03
N ILE A 16 9.89 24.53 -3.92
CA ILE A 16 11.32 24.20 -3.82
C ILE A 16 11.60 23.49 -2.49
N GLY A 17 11.09 24.01 -1.38
CA GLY A 17 11.27 23.38 -0.07
C GLY A 17 10.63 22.00 -0.01
N ALA A 18 9.44 21.84 -0.60
CA ALA A 18 8.78 20.55 -0.69
C ALA A 18 9.57 19.55 -1.55
N GLY A 19 10.07 20.00 -2.71
CA GLY A 19 10.94 19.19 -3.57
C GLY A 19 12.23 18.79 -2.86
N TRP A 20 12.86 19.72 -2.13
CA TRP A 20 14.07 19.44 -1.37
C TRP A 20 13.84 18.41 -0.26
N LEU A 21 12.73 18.48 0.47
CA LEU A 21 12.41 17.48 1.52
C LEU A 21 12.17 16.08 0.92
N VAL A 22 11.43 15.98 -0.19
CA VAL A 22 11.25 14.69 -0.88
C VAL A 22 12.58 14.15 -1.37
N LEU A 23 13.43 15.01 -1.93
CA LEU A 23 14.77 14.63 -2.38
C LEU A 23 15.69 14.24 -1.23
N ARG A 24 15.60 14.90 -0.07
CA ARG A 24 16.36 14.52 1.13
C ARG A 24 15.92 13.17 1.67
N ALA A 25 14.62 12.93 1.77
CA ALA A 25 14.08 11.61 2.15
C ALA A 25 14.46 10.53 1.13
N ALA A 26 14.51 10.87 -0.17
CA ALA A 26 15.02 9.97 -1.20
C ALA A 26 16.53 9.74 -1.07
N GLN A 27 17.32 10.76 -0.72
CA GLN A 27 18.76 10.61 -0.46
C GLN A 27 19.02 9.66 0.71
N ASP A 28 18.17 9.67 1.72
CA ASP A 28 18.26 8.72 2.84
C ASP A 28 18.05 7.27 2.39
N LEU A 29 17.30 7.04 1.30
CA LEU A 29 17.10 5.71 0.70
C LEU A 29 18.17 5.35 -0.35
N VAL A 30 18.73 6.35 -1.03
CA VAL A 30 19.75 6.15 -2.09
C VAL A 30 21.15 6.02 -1.49
N GLY A 31 21.49 6.86 -0.50
CA GLY A 31 22.82 6.94 0.09
C GLY A 31 23.04 6.00 1.27
N SER A 32 22.03 5.24 1.67
CA SER A 32 22.17 4.25 2.72
C SER A 32 22.71 2.94 2.14
N GLU A 33 23.83 2.45 2.67
CA GLU A 33 24.29 1.06 2.46
C GLU A 33 23.26 0.04 2.99
N VAL A 34 22.32 0.50 3.83
CA VAL A 34 21.33 -0.36 4.47
C VAL A 34 19.95 0.29 4.49
N LEU A 35 18.95 -0.45 4.05
CA LEU A 35 17.54 -0.06 4.03
C LEU A 35 16.79 -0.59 5.26
N GLY A 36 15.54 -0.17 5.46
CA GLY A 36 14.67 -0.74 6.48
C GLY A 36 14.46 -2.24 6.32
N GLY A 37 14.26 -2.95 7.43
CA GLY A 37 14.29 -4.41 7.48
C GLY A 37 13.31 -5.10 6.56
N ASP A 38 12.12 -4.54 6.39
CA ASP A 38 11.08 -5.15 5.56
C ASP A 38 11.42 -5.18 4.07
N TYR A 39 12.43 -4.42 3.62
CA TYR A 39 12.93 -4.55 2.26
C TYR A 39 13.53 -5.92 1.97
N THR A 40 13.91 -6.69 3.00
CA THR A 40 14.27 -8.11 2.84
C THR A 40 13.14 -8.96 2.25
N PHE A 41 11.87 -8.53 2.37
CA PHE A 41 10.76 -9.17 1.69
C PHE A 41 10.68 -8.72 0.22
N PHE A 42 10.67 -7.41 0.00
CA PHE A 42 10.25 -6.80 -1.25
C PHE A 42 11.33 -6.81 -2.34
N ILE A 43 12.59 -6.52 -2.00
CA ILE A 43 13.68 -6.42 -2.97
C ILE A 43 13.97 -7.78 -3.64
N PRO A 44 14.09 -8.90 -2.92
CA PRO A 44 14.25 -10.22 -3.53
C PRO A 44 13.08 -10.58 -4.46
N ARG A 45 11.84 -10.24 -4.08
CA ARG A 45 10.65 -10.52 -4.89
C ARG A 45 10.58 -9.66 -6.16
N LEU A 46 10.98 -8.39 -6.08
CA LEU A 46 11.11 -7.50 -7.23
C LEU A 46 12.17 -8.01 -8.23
N ALA A 47 13.32 -8.44 -7.71
CA ALA A 47 14.37 -9.06 -8.52
C ALA A 47 13.91 -10.39 -9.13
N TYR A 48 13.20 -11.23 -8.37
CA TYR A 48 12.60 -12.44 -8.90
C TYR A 48 11.63 -12.17 -10.05
N GLY A 49 10.79 -11.14 -9.94
CA GLY A 49 9.93 -10.72 -11.04
C GLY A 49 10.71 -10.34 -12.31
N TYR A 50 11.89 -9.72 -12.16
CA TYR A 50 12.79 -9.46 -13.28
C TYR A 50 13.33 -10.75 -13.89
N PHE A 51 13.86 -11.65 -13.07
CA PHE A 51 14.39 -12.95 -13.48
C PHE A 51 13.34 -13.81 -14.20
N TRP A 52 12.11 -13.82 -13.69
CA TRP A 52 11.00 -14.51 -14.33
C TRP A 52 10.74 -14.00 -15.74
N VAL A 53 10.74 -12.67 -15.95
CA VAL A 53 10.48 -12.08 -17.27
C VAL A 53 11.61 -12.37 -18.25
N VAL A 54 12.86 -12.43 -17.78
CA VAL A 54 14.01 -12.81 -18.61
C VAL A 54 13.85 -14.24 -19.14
N GLU A 55 13.44 -15.18 -18.29
CA GLU A 55 13.27 -16.59 -18.71
C GLU A 55 11.96 -16.89 -19.44
N ASN A 56 10.86 -16.24 -19.04
CA ASN A 56 9.50 -16.66 -19.41
C ASN A 56 8.66 -15.55 -20.08
N GLY A 57 9.24 -14.39 -20.35
CA GLY A 57 8.53 -13.21 -20.82
C GLY A 57 7.47 -12.71 -19.84
N LEU A 58 6.49 -11.94 -20.34
CA LEU A 58 5.44 -11.31 -19.51
C LEU A 58 4.32 -12.28 -19.07
N SER A 59 4.61 -13.58 -18.96
CA SER A 59 3.69 -14.57 -18.41
C SER A 59 3.55 -14.39 -16.89
N ILE A 60 2.44 -14.89 -16.31
CA ILE A 60 2.19 -14.76 -14.87
C ILE A 60 3.15 -15.68 -14.08
N PRO A 61 3.99 -15.13 -13.17
CA PRO A 61 4.79 -15.93 -12.25
C PRO A 61 3.91 -16.50 -11.14
N TRP A 62 3.34 -17.68 -11.35
CA TRP A 62 2.47 -18.31 -10.35
C TRP A 62 3.23 -18.70 -9.08
N PHE A 63 4.49 -19.10 -9.22
CA PHE A 63 5.28 -19.70 -8.14
C PHE A 63 6.73 -19.20 -8.18
N VAL A 64 7.43 -19.32 -7.06
CA VAL A 64 8.85 -18.96 -6.90
C VAL A 64 9.60 -20.06 -6.15
N PRO A 65 10.73 -20.59 -6.68
CA PRO A 65 11.49 -21.66 -6.01
C PRO A 65 12.41 -21.16 -4.90
N GLY A 66 12.80 -19.88 -4.91
CA GLY A 66 13.87 -19.34 -4.07
C GLY A 66 13.54 -19.16 -2.59
N PHE A 67 12.27 -19.22 -2.19
CA PHE A 67 11.84 -18.89 -0.82
C PHE A 67 11.12 -20.08 -0.17
N CYS A 68 11.50 -20.46 1.05
CA CYS A 68 10.86 -21.54 1.84
C CYS A 68 10.72 -22.88 1.08
N GLY A 69 11.71 -23.26 0.27
CA GLY A 69 11.63 -24.47 -0.57
C GLY A 69 10.63 -24.38 -1.72
N GLY A 70 9.99 -23.24 -1.93
CA GLY A 70 9.02 -22.98 -2.99
C GLY A 70 7.68 -22.42 -2.48
N LEU A 71 7.24 -21.28 -3.02
CA LEU A 71 5.99 -20.62 -2.61
C LEU A 71 5.12 -20.14 -3.78
N PRO A 72 3.82 -19.92 -3.55
CA PRO A 72 3.00 -19.06 -4.40
C PRO A 72 3.60 -17.66 -4.52
N PHE A 73 3.70 -17.15 -5.75
CA PHE A 73 4.21 -15.81 -6.02
C PHE A 73 3.08 -14.88 -6.45
N TYR A 74 2.39 -15.16 -7.57
CA TYR A 74 1.23 -14.35 -7.99
C TYR A 74 0.09 -14.34 -6.97
N GLY A 75 -0.12 -15.48 -6.29
CA GLY A 75 -1.11 -15.61 -5.23
C GLY A 75 -0.74 -14.90 -3.94
N ASP A 76 0.53 -14.57 -3.70
CA ASP A 76 0.91 -13.86 -2.49
C ASP A 76 0.27 -12.45 -2.45
N PRO A 77 -0.53 -12.14 -1.41
CA PRO A 77 -1.21 -10.85 -1.29
C PRO A 77 -0.30 -9.62 -1.28
N GLN A 78 0.98 -9.77 -0.97
CA GLN A 78 1.97 -8.69 -0.83
C GLN A 78 2.92 -8.59 -2.03
N VAL A 79 2.96 -9.59 -2.91
CA VAL A 79 3.79 -9.54 -4.13
C VAL A 79 3.25 -8.48 -5.09
N MET A 80 4.16 -7.73 -5.74
CA MET A 80 3.83 -6.56 -6.54
C MET A 80 4.22 -6.69 -8.02
N PHE A 81 4.08 -7.88 -8.60
CA PHE A 81 4.52 -8.15 -9.98
C PHE A 81 3.86 -7.26 -11.04
N PHE A 82 2.56 -7.00 -10.95
CA PHE A 82 1.86 -6.09 -11.88
C PHE A 82 1.76 -4.67 -11.31
N SER A 83 2.90 -4.10 -10.92
CA SER A 83 2.98 -2.77 -10.31
C SER A 83 4.04 -1.89 -10.97
N LEU A 84 4.02 -0.59 -10.64
CA LEU A 84 5.01 0.35 -11.12
C LEU A 84 6.42 0.08 -10.56
N PRO A 85 6.60 -0.27 -9.27
CA PRO A 85 7.90 -0.72 -8.78
C PRO A 85 8.50 -1.87 -9.61
N GLN A 86 7.71 -2.90 -9.94
CA GLN A 86 8.20 -4.00 -10.77
C GLN A 86 8.57 -3.52 -12.19
N LEU A 87 7.75 -2.65 -12.79
CA LEU A 87 8.04 -2.06 -14.09
C LEU A 87 9.37 -1.30 -14.08
N LEU A 88 9.65 -0.57 -13.00
CA LEU A 88 10.90 0.19 -12.85
C LEU A 88 12.12 -0.72 -12.71
N VAL A 89 12.01 -1.89 -12.11
CA VAL A 89 13.12 -2.86 -12.01
C VAL A 89 13.59 -3.35 -13.40
N PHE A 90 12.71 -3.34 -14.41
CA PHE A 90 13.14 -3.64 -15.79
C PHE A 90 14.05 -2.54 -16.37
N LEU A 91 14.03 -1.33 -15.79
CA LEU A 91 14.77 -0.16 -16.28
C LEU A 91 15.97 0.19 -15.41
N VAL A 92 15.85 0.05 -14.09
CA VAL A 92 16.86 0.42 -13.09
C VAL A 92 17.07 -0.70 -12.09
N GLU A 93 18.04 -0.57 -11.19
CA GLU A 93 18.27 -1.52 -10.10
C GLU A 93 17.10 -1.52 -9.08
N PRO A 94 16.85 -2.64 -8.37
CA PRO A 94 15.76 -2.74 -7.39
C PRO A 94 15.69 -1.60 -6.36
N GLN A 95 16.82 -1.22 -5.77
CA GLN A 95 16.85 -0.11 -4.81
C GLN A 95 16.43 1.23 -5.46
N MET A 96 16.92 1.51 -6.66
CA MET A 96 16.53 2.72 -7.39
C MET A 96 15.04 2.69 -7.78
N ALA A 97 14.50 1.52 -8.12
CA ALA A 97 13.07 1.36 -8.41
C ALA A 97 12.19 1.71 -7.20
N VAL A 98 12.61 1.35 -5.98
CA VAL A 98 11.95 1.74 -4.72
C VAL A 98 11.96 3.26 -4.57
N VAL A 99 13.12 3.90 -4.73
CA VAL A 99 13.29 5.36 -4.59
C VAL A 99 12.42 6.11 -5.60
N LEU A 100 12.48 5.72 -6.87
CA LEU A 100 11.69 6.34 -7.93
C LEU A 100 10.18 6.16 -7.68
N SER A 101 9.78 5.00 -7.17
CA SER A 101 8.39 4.76 -6.75
C SER A 101 7.98 5.71 -5.62
N PHE A 102 8.81 5.85 -4.58
CA PHE A 102 8.55 6.77 -3.48
C PHE A 102 8.31 8.21 -3.97
N ILE A 103 9.23 8.73 -4.79
CA ILE A 103 9.16 10.10 -5.34
C ILE A 103 7.91 10.27 -6.21
N LEU A 104 7.66 9.34 -7.13
CA LEU A 104 6.55 9.46 -8.07
C LEU A 104 5.20 9.41 -7.36
N PHE A 105 5.02 8.49 -6.41
CA PHE A 105 3.76 8.39 -5.67
C PHE A 105 3.56 9.58 -4.73
N ALA A 106 4.62 10.08 -4.08
CA ALA A 106 4.57 11.34 -3.34
C ALA A 106 4.03 12.49 -4.20
N LEU A 107 4.58 12.66 -5.41
CA LEU A 107 4.14 13.69 -6.35
C LEU A 107 2.69 13.49 -6.80
N LEU A 108 2.30 12.24 -7.14
CA LEU A 108 0.92 11.92 -7.52
C LEU A 108 -0.07 12.23 -6.41
N GLY A 109 0.29 11.97 -5.15
CA GLY A 109 -0.55 12.29 -4.01
C GLY A 109 -0.69 13.78 -3.75
N ALA A 110 0.41 14.54 -3.83
CA ALA A 110 0.37 15.99 -3.74
C ALA A 110 -0.50 16.61 -4.86
N ILE A 111 -0.32 16.16 -6.10
CA ILE A 111 -1.12 16.57 -7.26
C ILE A 111 -2.59 16.19 -7.06
N GLY A 112 -2.87 14.95 -6.68
CA GLY A 112 -4.22 14.45 -6.42
C GLY A 112 -4.93 15.28 -5.34
N MET A 113 -4.25 15.56 -4.23
CA MET A 113 -4.80 16.34 -3.12
C MET A 113 -5.08 17.79 -3.55
N TYR A 114 -4.12 18.43 -4.21
CA TYR A 114 -4.31 19.77 -4.76
C TYR A 114 -5.54 19.82 -5.68
N LEU A 115 -5.61 18.93 -6.67
CA LEU A 115 -6.68 18.89 -7.65
C LEU A 115 -8.04 18.59 -7.03
N TYR A 116 -8.09 17.67 -6.07
CA TYR A 116 -9.30 17.38 -5.30
C TYR A 116 -9.79 18.61 -4.52
N CYS A 117 -8.91 19.29 -3.78
CA CYS A 117 -9.23 20.51 -3.05
C CYS A 117 -9.74 21.65 -3.96
N ARG A 118 -9.23 21.75 -5.20
CA ARG A 118 -9.72 22.70 -6.19
C ARG A 118 -11.18 22.44 -6.59
N GLN A 119 -11.63 21.18 -6.61
CA GLN A 119 -13.04 20.82 -6.86
C GLN A 119 -13.96 21.26 -5.70
N LEU A 120 -13.42 21.43 -4.50
CA LEU A 120 -14.16 21.95 -3.34
C LEU A 120 -14.30 23.48 -3.32
N PHE A 121 -13.84 24.19 -4.35
CA PHE A 121 -13.71 25.66 -4.39
C PHE A 121 -12.79 26.25 -3.30
N LEU A 122 -11.84 25.47 -2.79
CA LEU A 122 -10.77 26.01 -1.96
C LEU A 122 -9.86 26.88 -2.82
N THR A 123 -9.32 27.97 -2.26
CA THR A 123 -8.34 28.82 -2.98
C THR A 123 -7.11 28.00 -3.38
N SER A 124 -6.33 28.49 -4.35
CA SER A 124 -5.06 27.84 -4.75
C SER A 124 -4.12 27.66 -3.56
N TRP A 125 -4.17 28.58 -2.60
CA TRP A 125 -3.37 28.53 -1.37
C TRP A 125 -3.79 27.45 -0.40
N PHE A 126 -5.09 27.33 -0.11
CA PHE A 126 -5.58 26.23 0.74
C PHE A 126 -5.42 24.87 0.07
N SER A 127 -5.53 24.81 -1.26
CA SER A 127 -5.27 23.59 -2.01
C SER A 127 -3.79 23.20 -1.97
N LEU A 128 -2.88 24.18 -2.04
CA LEU A 128 -1.45 23.93 -1.86
C LEU A 128 -1.11 23.53 -0.42
N LEU A 129 -1.71 24.18 0.58
CA LEU A 129 -1.54 23.81 1.98
C LEU A 129 -1.99 22.36 2.21
N ALA A 130 -3.14 21.96 1.69
CA ALA A 130 -3.62 20.59 1.77
C ALA A 130 -2.64 19.61 1.11
N ALA A 131 -2.14 19.94 -0.08
CA ALA A 131 -1.15 19.13 -0.78
C ALA A 131 0.16 18.98 0.01
N CYS A 132 0.64 20.06 0.64
CA CYS A 132 1.83 20.02 1.50
C CYS A 132 1.57 19.16 2.74
N LEU A 133 0.50 19.41 3.50
CA LEU A 133 0.16 18.63 4.70
C LEU A 133 -0.01 17.14 4.38
N PHE A 134 -0.61 16.82 3.24
CA PHE A 134 -0.76 15.43 2.80
C PHE A 134 0.55 14.81 2.31
N LEU A 135 1.39 15.54 1.58
CA LEU A 135 2.70 15.04 1.12
C LEU A 135 3.62 14.69 2.29
N PHE A 136 3.56 15.51 3.34
CA PHE A 136 4.45 15.51 4.49
C PHE A 136 3.82 14.89 5.74
N ASN A 137 2.91 13.95 5.52
CA ASN A 137 2.42 13.12 6.62
C ASN A 137 3.51 12.12 7.03
N GLU A 138 3.67 11.88 8.32
CA GLU A 138 4.68 10.94 8.81
C GLU A 138 4.36 9.49 8.41
N PHE A 139 3.08 9.16 8.20
CA PHE A 139 2.68 7.79 7.84
C PHE A 139 3.38 7.31 6.59
N TYR A 140 3.32 8.08 5.51
CA TYR A 140 3.92 7.69 4.24
C TYR A 140 5.44 7.57 4.35
N LEU A 141 6.12 8.57 4.91
CA LEU A 141 7.57 8.57 5.04
C LEU A 141 8.08 7.41 5.92
N ALA A 142 7.49 7.26 7.10
CA ALA A 142 7.84 6.22 8.06
C ALA A 142 7.79 4.81 7.46
N ARG A 143 6.71 4.48 6.75
CA ARG A 143 6.54 3.14 6.15
C ARG A 143 7.53 2.89 5.01
N MET A 144 7.88 3.93 4.25
CA MET A 144 8.85 3.80 3.17
C MET A 144 10.28 3.65 3.72
N LEU A 145 10.60 4.30 4.84
CA LEU A 145 11.88 4.10 5.52
C LEU A 145 11.98 2.71 6.16
N ALA A 146 10.91 2.24 6.82
CA ALA A 146 10.84 0.92 7.45
C ALA A 146 10.87 -0.25 6.45
N GLY A 147 10.48 0.01 5.19
CA GLY A 147 10.37 -1.01 4.15
C GLY A 147 8.99 -1.64 4.01
N HIS A 148 7.96 -1.08 4.65
CA HIS A 148 6.55 -1.44 4.43
C HIS A 148 6.07 -0.95 3.05
N PHE A 149 6.68 -1.47 1.99
CA PHE A 149 6.66 -0.87 0.67
C PHE A 149 5.29 -0.91 0.01
N THR A 150 4.40 -1.82 0.42
CA THR A 150 3.01 -1.89 -0.07
C THR A 150 2.22 -0.60 0.16
N TYR A 151 2.58 0.21 1.17
CA TYR A 151 1.95 1.52 1.40
C TYR A 151 2.35 2.60 0.39
N HIS A 152 3.21 2.30 -0.60
CA HIS A 152 3.46 3.22 -1.70
C HIS A 152 2.18 3.62 -2.45
N VAL A 153 1.10 2.82 -2.34
CA VAL A 153 -0.21 3.12 -2.94
C VAL A 153 -1.01 4.20 -2.20
N PHE A 154 -0.71 4.48 -0.92
CA PHE A 154 -1.47 5.42 -0.08
C PHE A 154 -1.67 6.81 -0.73
N PRO A 155 -0.65 7.41 -1.35
CA PRO A 155 -0.80 8.70 -2.03
C PRO A 155 -1.81 8.72 -3.18
N LEU A 156 -2.24 7.57 -3.72
CA LEU A 156 -3.26 7.55 -4.78
C LEU A 156 -4.66 7.93 -4.29
N ILE A 157 -4.94 7.89 -2.99
CA ILE A 157 -6.28 8.12 -2.43
C ILE A 157 -6.90 9.46 -2.91
N PRO A 158 -6.23 10.62 -2.79
CA PRO A 158 -6.82 11.89 -3.23
C PRO A 158 -6.94 11.97 -4.75
N LEU A 159 -6.06 11.30 -5.49
CA LEU A 159 -6.13 11.25 -6.96
C LEU A 159 -7.36 10.46 -7.43
N ILE A 160 -7.65 9.32 -6.79
CA ILE A 160 -8.89 8.56 -7.03
C ILE A 160 -10.10 9.43 -6.70
N ALA A 161 -10.12 10.08 -5.54
CA ALA A 161 -11.22 10.97 -5.16
C ALA A 161 -11.41 12.10 -6.20
N TRP A 162 -10.34 12.75 -6.64
CA TRP A 162 -10.38 13.77 -7.69
C TRP A 162 -10.97 13.24 -9.01
N LEU A 163 -10.53 12.07 -9.48
CA LEU A 163 -11.05 11.46 -10.70
C LEU A 163 -12.56 11.22 -10.62
N LEU A 164 -13.07 10.85 -9.45
CA LEU A 164 -14.49 10.54 -9.25
C LEU A 164 -15.39 11.78 -9.14
N VAL A 165 -14.84 12.93 -8.71
CA VAL A 165 -15.59 14.19 -8.57
C VAL A 165 -15.43 15.15 -9.75
N ARG A 166 -14.35 15.03 -10.55
CA ARG A 166 -14.09 15.98 -11.64
C ARG A 166 -15.16 15.91 -12.73
N ASP A 167 -15.53 17.09 -13.24
CA ASP A 167 -16.31 17.22 -14.47
C ASP A 167 -15.46 16.86 -15.69
N GLY A 168 -15.58 15.62 -16.16
CA GLY A 168 -14.99 15.17 -17.41
C GLY A 168 -15.95 15.38 -18.59
N ARG A 169 -15.43 15.74 -19.77
CA ARG A 169 -16.21 15.76 -21.02
C ARG A 169 -16.80 14.38 -21.37
N ASN A 170 -16.16 13.30 -20.91
CA ASN A 170 -16.59 11.92 -21.10
C ASN A 170 -16.54 11.16 -19.76
N PHE A 171 -17.67 10.56 -19.38
CA PHE A 171 -17.82 9.71 -18.20
C PHE A 171 -16.70 8.66 -18.05
N TRP A 172 -16.35 7.98 -19.15
CA TRP A 172 -15.33 6.92 -19.16
C TRP A 172 -13.92 7.44 -18.87
N SER A 173 -13.63 8.68 -19.22
CA SER A 173 -12.32 9.30 -19.00
C SER A 173 -11.99 9.49 -17.52
N SER A 174 -13.00 9.55 -16.66
CA SER A 174 -12.84 9.61 -15.20
C SER A 174 -12.98 8.23 -14.56
N LEU A 175 -13.97 7.45 -15.01
CA LEU A 175 -14.30 6.16 -14.41
C LEU A 175 -13.18 5.12 -14.60
N LEU A 176 -12.68 4.95 -15.82
CA LEU A 176 -11.71 3.89 -16.10
C LEU A 176 -10.37 4.10 -15.38
N PRO A 177 -9.76 5.30 -15.41
CA PRO A 177 -8.54 5.53 -14.63
C PRO A 177 -8.76 5.33 -13.12
N ALA A 178 -9.92 5.73 -12.57
CA ALA A 178 -10.23 5.47 -11.16
C ALA A 178 -10.30 3.96 -10.88
N GLY A 179 -10.98 3.18 -11.71
CA GLY A 179 -11.04 1.72 -11.58
C GLY A 179 -9.67 1.05 -11.71
N VAL A 180 -8.82 1.52 -12.63
CA VAL A 180 -7.43 1.06 -12.77
C VAL A 180 -6.62 1.36 -11.51
N LEU A 181 -6.70 2.57 -10.95
CA LEU A 181 -6.01 2.92 -9.71
C LEU A 181 -6.53 2.11 -8.51
N ILE A 182 -7.82 1.77 -8.46
CA ILE A 182 -8.36 0.86 -7.44
C ILE A 182 -7.78 -0.56 -7.62
N SER A 183 -7.73 -1.07 -8.85
CA SER A 183 -7.12 -2.38 -9.13
C SER A 183 -5.63 -2.42 -8.78
N TYR A 184 -4.94 -1.28 -8.91
CA TYR A 184 -3.53 -1.13 -8.59
C TYR A 184 -3.23 -1.45 -7.13
N PHE A 185 -4.12 -1.15 -6.18
CA PHE A 185 -3.94 -1.54 -4.77
C PHE A 185 -3.77 -3.06 -4.62
N VAL A 186 -4.53 -3.85 -5.38
CA VAL A 186 -4.42 -5.31 -5.34
C VAL A 186 -3.15 -5.79 -6.03
N HIS A 187 -2.89 -5.28 -7.24
CA HIS A 187 -1.74 -5.72 -8.03
C HIS A 187 -0.40 -5.29 -7.45
N ALA A 188 -0.37 -4.18 -6.71
CA ALA A 188 0.79 -3.65 -6.01
C ALA A 188 1.01 -4.23 -4.59
N GLY A 189 0.23 -5.25 -4.20
CA GLY A 189 0.46 -5.98 -2.95
C GLY A 189 -0.16 -5.32 -1.70
N ALA A 190 -1.02 -4.31 -1.86
CA ALA A 190 -1.62 -3.55 -0.77
C ALA A 190 -3.03 -4.05 -0.39
N LEU A 191 -3.27 -5.37 -0.46
CA LEU A 191 -4.58 -5.96 -0.15
C LEU A 191 -5.02 -5.68 1.29
N ASN A 192 -4.08 -5.72 2.23
CA ASN A 192 -4.31 -5.34 3.62
C ASN A 192 -4.77 -3.87 3.77
N PHE A 193 -4.39 -2.98 2.85
CA PHE A 193 -4.72 -1.55 2.89
C PHE A 193 -5.85 -1.14 1.94
N LEU A 194 -6.35 -2.05 1.09
CA LEU A 194 -7.41 -1.74 0.12
C LEU A 194 -8.67 -1.17 0.78
N ILE A 195 -9.21 -1.84 1.80
CA ILE A 195 -10.44 -1.40 2.47
C ILE A 195 -10.29 -0.03 3.14
N PRO A 196 -9.30 0.23 4.03
CA PRO A 196 -9.14 1.55 4.63
C PRO A 196 -8.84 2.63 3.59
N GLY A 197 -8.08 2.32 2.53
CA GLY A 197 -7.88 3.25 1.40
C GLY A 197 -9.19 3.62 0.69
N MET A 198 -10.05 2.64 0.41
CA MET A 198 -11.33 2.85 -0.26
C MET A 198 -12.36 3.56 0.63
N LEU A 199 -12.34 3.32 1.94
CA LEU A 199 -13.14 4.07 2.91
C LEU A 199 -12.64 5.52 3.04
N SER A 200 -11.33 5.76 2.90
CA SER A 200 -10.76 7.10 2.87
C SER A 200 -11.21 7.88 1.62
N VAL A 201 -11.23 7.22 0.45
CA VAL A 201 -11.84 7.79 -0.77
C VAL A 201 -13.31 8.13 -0.52
N LEU A 202 -14.09 7.21 0.06
CA LEU A 202 -15.50 7.45 0.38
C LEU A 202 -15.68 8.64 1.34
N ALA A 203 -14.85 8.77 2.36
CA ALA A 203 -14.86 9.90 3.29
C ALA A 203 -14.64 11.25 2.56
N LEU A 204 -13.68 11.29 1.62
CA LEU A 204 -13.49 12.46 0.76
C LEU A 204 -14.74 12.73 -0.10
N LEU A 205 -15.33 11.71 -0.74
CA LEU A 205 -16.55 11.90 -1.54
C LEU A 205 -17.74 12.40 -0.70
N LEU A 206 -17.85 11.98 0.57
CA LEU A 206 -18.85 12.50 1.49
C LEU A 206 -18.58 13.97 1.83
N ILE A 207 -17.33 14.38 2.07
CA ILE A 207 -16.96 15.79 2.24
C ILE A 207 -17.33 16.61 1.00
N HIS A 208 -17.08 16.07 -0.20
CA HIS A 208 -17.49 16.69 -1.46
C HIS A 208 -19.01 16.82 -1.55
N PHE A 209 -19.76 15.76 -1.25
CA PHE A 209 -21.22 15.79 -1.24
C PHE A 209 -21.79 16.80 -0.22
N LEU A 210 -21.25 16.85 0.98
CA LEU A 210 -21.64 17.84 2.00
C LEU A 210 -21.43 19.28 1.49
N THR A 211 -20.36 19.51 0.72
CA THR A 211 -20.00 20.82 0.17
C THR A 211 -20.82 21.20 -1.07
N LYS A 212 -20.99 20.28 -2.02
CA LYS A 212 -21.50 20.53 -3.38
C LYS A 212 -22.88 19.93 -3.69
N GLN A 213 -23.34 18.99 -2.88
CA GLN A 213 -24.59 18.23 -3.08
C GLN A 213 -24.65 17.42 -4.40
N GLU A 214 -23.50 16.99 -4.91
CA GLU A 214 -23.44 16.18 -6.12
C GLU A 214 -23.52 14.68 -5.80
N SER A 215 -24.70 14.08 -5.91
CA SER A 215 -24.92 12.65 -5.59
C SER A 215 -24.28 11.67 -6.57
N ARG A 216 -23.98 12.12 -7.81
CA ARG A 216 -23.36 11.29 -8.87
C ARG A 216 -22.03 10.65 -8.46
N VAL A 217 -21.32 11.24 -7.48
CA VAL A 217 -20.00 10.80 -7.03
C VAL A 217 -20.05 9.42 -6.38
N LEU A 218 -21.13 9.09 -5.64
CA LEU A 218 -21.31 7.78 -5.02
C LEU A 218 -21.54 6.69 -6.07
N ARG A 219 -22.36 6.98 -7.10
CA ARG A 219 -22.52 6.06 -8.24
C ARG A 219 -21.18 5.81 -8.94
N ASN A 220 -20.42 6.87 -9.20
CA ASN A 220 -19.11 6.75 -9.84
C ASN A 220 -18.14 5.90 -9.01
N TYR A 221 -18.17 6.04 -7.68
CA TYR A 221 -17.37 5.23 -6.75
C TYR A 221 -17.66 3.74 -6.89
N PHE A 222 -18.94 3.34 -6.84
CA PHE A 222 -19.31 1.92 -6.98
C PHE A 222 -19.00 1.38 -8.38
N LEU A 223 -19.21 2.16 -9.43
CA LEU A 223 -18.87 1.75 -10.79
C LEU A 223 -17.36 1.60 -10.99
N ALA A 224 -16.55 2.50 -10.45
CA ALA A 224 -15.09 2.40 -10.50
C ALA A 224 -14.60 1.21 -9.67
N GLY A 225 -15.21 0.97 -8.51
CA GLY A 225 -14.98 -0.21 -7.69
C GLY A 225 -15.29 -1.51 -8.45
N GLY A 226 -16.38 -1.55 -9.22
CA GLY A 226 -16.72 -2.70 -10.08
C GLY A 226 -15.68 -2.95 -11.17
N VAL A 227 -15.18 -1.89 -11.83
CA VAL A 227 -14.07 -1.99 -12.79
C VAL A 227 -12.80 -2.50 -12.10
N GLY A 228 -12.44 -1.92 -10.95
CA GLY A 228 -11.26 -2.33 -10.19
C GLY A 228 -11.35 -3.78 -9.71
N PHE A 229 -12.51 -4.22 -9.26
CA PHE A 229 -12.77 -5.60 -8.86
C PHE A 229 -12.62 -6.57 -10.04
N ALA A 230 -13.20 -6.25 -11.21
CA ALA A 230 -13.07 -7.09 -12.39
C ALA A 230 -11.61 -7.24 -12.83
N LEU A 231 -10.83 -6.14 -12.85
CA LEU A 231 -9.40 -6.14 -13.17
C LEU A 231 -8.53 -6.93 -12.19
N SER A 232 -8.99 -7.07 -10.94
CA SER A 232 -8.24 -7.72 -9.86
C SER A 232 -8.74 -9.12 -9.49
N LEU A 233 -9.83 -9.59 -10.12
CA LEU A 233 -10.51 -10.83 -9.73
C LEU A 233 -9.58 -12.05 -9.75
N SER A 234 -8.74 -12.19 -10.78
CA SER A 234 -7.73 -13.26 -10.89
C SER A 234 -6.79 -13.31 -9.68
N LYS A 235 -6.22 -12.15 -9.30
CA LYS A 235 -5.31 -12.04 -8.17
C LYS A 235 -6.02 -12.21 -6.82
N LEU A 236 -7.19 -11.58 -6.64
CA LEU A 236 -8.00 -11.73 -5.43
C LEU A 236 -8.36 -13.19 -5.16
N SER A 237 -8.76 -13.90 -6.21
CA SER A 237 -9.08 -15.31 -6.20
C SER A 237 -7.87 -16.16 -5.80
N ALA A 238 -6.72 -15.92 -6.42
CA ALA A 238 -5.46 -16.60 -6.13
C ALA A 238 -4.97 -16.34 -4.69
N SER A 239 -5.05 -15.09 -4.23
CA SER A 239 -4.67 -14.69 -2.88
C SER A 239 -5.58 -15.26 -1.80
N TYR A 240 -6.88 -15.31 -2.04
CA TYR A 240 -7.79 -16.00 -1.14
C TYR A 240 -7.51 -17.51 -1.09
N ALA A 241 -7.24 -18.13 -2.24
CA ALA A 241 -6.93 -19.56 -2.34
C ALA A 241 -5.72 -19.96 -1.48
N PHE A 242 -4.69 -19.10 -1.45
CA PHE A 242 -3.50 -19.30 -0.64
C PHE A 242 -3.75 -18.98 0.85
N ALA A 243 -4.27 -17.78 1.16
CA ALA A 243 -4.37 -17.30 2.53
C ALA A 243 -5.37 -18.11 3.40
N ARG A 244 -6.41 -18.70 2.81
CA ARG A 244 -7.46 -19.41 3.57
C ARG A 244 -6.95 -20.60 4.40
N PHE A 245 -5.78 -21.15 4.08
CA PHE A 245 -5.17 -22.27 4.78
C PHE A 245 -4.23 -21.85 5.92
N PHE A 246 -3.87 -20.56 6.01
CA PHE A 246 -2.91 -20.05 6.99
C PHE A 246 -3.51 -18.90 7.82
N PRO A 247 -4.61 -19.15 8.56
CA PRO A 247 -5.33 -18.09 9.24
C PRO A 247 -4.58 -17.52 10.44
N ARG A 248 -4.57 -16.19 10.57
CA ARG A 248 -3.92 -15.46 11.66
C ARG A 248 -4.88 -15.08 12.79
N GLU A 249 -5.58 -16.08 13.33
CA GLU A 249 -6.61 -15.90 14.36
C GLU A 249 -6.05 -15.49 15.72
N GLY A 250 -4.83 -15.92 16.06
CA GLY A 250 -4.20 -15.60 17.34
C GLY A 250 -3.70 -14.16 17.48
N LEU A 251 -3.71 -13.36 16.40
CA LEU A 251 -3.22 -11.99 16.41
C LEU A 251 -4.35 -11.00 16.73
N SER A 252 -4.13 -10.14 17.73
CA SER A 252 -5.07 -9.08 18.08
C SER A 252 -5.19 -8.04 16.96
N LEU A 253 -6.43 -7.58 16.71
CA LEU A 253 -6.70 -6.41 15.87
C LEU A 253 -6.38 -5.11 16.62
N GLY A 254 -6.83 -5.01 17.88
CA GLY A 254 -6.66 -3.83 18.72
C GLY A 254 -5.29 -3.76 19.39
N LEU A 255 -4.81 -2.53 19.57
CA LEU A 255 -3.53 -2.20 20.22
C LEU A 255 -3.73 -1.62 21.63
N PHE A 256 -4.75 -0.77 21.81
CA PHE A 256 -4.99 -0.04 23.05
C PHE A 256 -5.98 -0.78 23.95
N ASP A 257 -5.80 -0.71 25.27
CA ASP A 257 -6.63 -1.46 26.21
C ASP A 257 -8.06 -0.90 26.32
N ASP A 258 -8.26 0.39 26.06
CA ASP A 258 -9.57 1.04 26.12
C ASP A 258 -9.73 2.20 25.13
N ILE A 259 -10.97 2.70 25.01
CA ILE A 259 -11.34 3.76 24.08
C ILE A 259 -10.72 5.12 24.42
N GLN A 260 -10.47 5.42 25.70
CA GLN A 260 -9.87 6.69 26.11
C GLN A 260 -8.41 6.74 25.67
N ASN A 261 -7.68 5.66 25.92
CA ASN A 261 -6.31 5.46 25.44
C ASN A 261 -6.22 5.48 23.91
N ALA A 262 -7.18 4.85 23.22
CA ALA A 262 -7.23 4.91 21.76
C ALA A 262 -7.49 6.34 21.23
N LEU A 263 -8.44 7.08 21.81
CA LEU A 263 -8.73 8.46 21.41
C LEU A 263 -7.55 9.39 21.67
N LEU A 264 -6.90 9.24 22.82
CA LEU A 264 -5.74 10.04 23.19
C LEU A 264 -4.53 9.71 22.32
N ALA A 265 -4.30 8.42 22.01
CA ALA A 265 -3.28 8.00 21.07
C ALA A 265 -3.54 8.58 19.68
N VAL A 266 -4.77 8.53 19.17
CA VAL A 266 -5.13 9.18 17.89
C VAL A 266 -4.81 10.68 17.94
N PHE A 267 -5.21 11.37 19.00
CA PHE A 267 -4.92 12.80 19.13
C PHE A 267 -3.42 13.10 19.13
N THR A 268 -2.62 12.39 19.94
CA THR A 268 -1.18 12.64 20.07
C THR A 268 -0.45 12.28 18.78
N THR A 269 -0.65 11.07 18.26
CA THR A 269 -0.02 10.57 17.03
C THR A 269 -0.28 11.46 15.80
N PHE A 270 -1.46 12.11 15.70
CA PHE A 270 -1.74 12.98 14.56
C PHE A 270 -1.19 14.40 14.69
N PHE A 271 -1.12 14.96 15.91
CA PHE A 271 -0.87 16.39 16.09
C PHE A 271 0.39 16.75 16.89
N LEU A 272 0.84 15.87 17.79
CA LEU A 272 1.89 16.15 18.77
C LEU A 272 3.07 15.16 18.72
N GLY A 273 2.88 14.00 18.09
CA GLY A 273 3.83 12.88 18.09
C GLY A 273 3.35 11.70 18.95
N PRO A 274 3.81 10.46 18.67
CA PRO A 274 3.40 9.29 19.43
C PRO A 274 3.89 9.38 20.88
N TRP A 275 2.97 9.19 21.82
CA TRP A 275 3.23 9.29 23.27
C TRP A 275 3.46 7.93 23.97
N VAL A 276 3.18 6.80 23.31
CA VAL A 276 3.20 5.48 23.96
C VAL A 276 4.56 4.81 23.82
N ALA A 277 5.11 4.35 24.94
CA ALA A 277 6.23 3.42 24.94
C ALA A 277 5.75 2.06 24.43
N LEU A 278 6.27 1.63 23.27
CA LEU A 278 5.87 0.38 22.61
C LEU A 278 6.46 -0.86 23.29
N ASP A 279 7.57 -0.71 24.01
CA ASP A 279 8.34 -1.80 24.62
C ASP A 279 7.58 -2.57 25.71
N ASP A 280 6.54 -1.95 26.30
CA ASP A 280 5.71 -2.55 27.35
C ASP A 280 4.44 -3.23 26.82
N MET A 281 4.20 -3.21 25.49
CA MET A 281 2.97 -3.76 24.91
C MET A 281 3.05 -5.28 24.74
N ASN A 282 2.28 -6.02 25.54
CA ASN A 282 2.16 -7.47 25.40
C ASN A 282 1.15 -7.86 24.31
N ILE A 283 1.61 -7.95 23.06
CA ILE A 283 0.77 -8.24 21.87
C ILE A 283 1.25 -9.44 21.05
N GLY A 284 2.15 -10.26 21.60
CA GLY A 284 2.60 -11.52 20.98
C GLY A 284 3.58 -11.37 19.81
N TYR A 285 3.91 -10.14 19.40
CA TYR A 285 4.94 -9.81 18.41
C TYR A 285 5.43 -8.37 18.62
N VAL A 286 6.62 -8.06 18.08
CA VAL A 286 7.25 -6.75 18.24
C VAL A 286 6.52 -5.71 17.40
N VAL A 287 6.03 -4.64 18.04
CA VAL A 287 5.52 -3.44 17.36
C VAL A 287 6.59 -2.38 17.33
N GLN A 288 6.88 -1.91 16.12
CA GLN A 288 7.92 -0.93 15.88
C GLN A 288 7.35 0.49 15.84
N HIS A 289 8.22 1.47 16.07
CA HIS A 289 7.86 2.88 16.20
C HIS A 289 7.08 3.44 15.02
N HIS A 290 7.39 3.02 13.79
CA HIS A 290 6.68 3.47 12.59
C HIS A 290 5.20 3.09 12.60
N GLU A 291 4.76 2.10 13.38
CA GLU A 291 3.34 1.72 13.42
C GLU A 291 2.44 2.83 13.98
N LEU A 292 2.99 3.74 14.80
CA LEU A 292 2.27 4.87 15.41
C LEU A 292 2.62 6.24 14.82
N GLN A 293 3.39 6.30 13.73
CA GLN A 293 3.75 7.56 13.08
C GLN A 293 2.68 7.97 12.07
N PHE A 294 1.77 8.89 12.41
CA PHE A 294 0.75 9.42 11.47
C PHE A 294 0.71 10.96 11.46
N GLY A 295 1.73 11.60 12.03
CA GLY A 295 1.76 13.04 12.29
C GLY A 295 1.45 13.88 11.05
N LEU A 296 0.64 14.92 11.26
CA LEU A 296 0.31 15.96 10.29
C LEU A 296 0.79 17.34 10.73
N SER A 297 1.64 17.39 11.77
CA SER A 297 2.00 18.57 12.57
C SER A 297 0.82 19.16 13.36
N VAL A 298 1.09 20.22 14.13
CA VAL A 298 0.08 21.00 14.86
C VAL A 298 -0.84 21.83 13.93
N VAL A 299 -0.50 21.96 12.65
CA VAL A 299 -1.20 22.86 11.72
C VAL A 299 -2.68 22.50 11.55
N PRO A 300 -3.08 21.24 11.23
CA PRO A 300 -4.50 20.92 11.10
C PRO A 300 -5.28 21.13 12.39
N LEU A 301 -4.66 20.91 13.56
CA LEU A 301 -5.29 21.18 14.86
C LEU A 301 -5.63 22.67 15.01
N VAL A 302 -4.69 23.57 14.71
CA VAL A 302 -4.94 25.01 14.73
C VAL A 302 -6.06 25.38 13.75
N LEU A 303 -6.07 24.79 12.54
CA LEU A 303 -7.13 25.04 11.57
C LEU A 303 -8.51 24.53 12.05
N PHE A 304 -8.57 23.38 12.74
CA PHE A 304 -9.80 22.90 13.36
C PHE A 304 -10.30 23.87 14.44
N LEU A 305 -9.42 24.34 15.32
CA LEU A 305 -9.78 25.31 16.36
C LEU A 305 -10.33 26.62 15.76
N LEU A 306 -9.72 27.12 14.67
CA LEU A 306 -10.23 28.26 13.93
C LEU A 306 -11.58 27.98 13.25
N ALA A 307 -11.78 26.75 12.78
CA ALA A 307 -13.02 26.32 12.14
C ALA A 307 -14.20 26.20 13.13
N LEU A 308 -13.94 25.97 14.43
CA LEU A 308 -14.99 25.78 15.44
C LEU A 308 -15.95 26.98 15.54
N TRP A 309 -15.48 28.21 15.31
CA TRP A 309 -16.36 29.38 15.34
C TRP A 309 -17.50 29.28 14.30
N ARG A 310 -17.36 28.46 13.24
CA ARG A 310 -18.32 28.35 12.13
C ARG A 310 -19.26 27.17 12.32
N LEU A 311 -18.98 26.29 13.27
CA LEU A 311 -19.75 25.06 13.46
C LEU A 311 -21.25 25.34 13.66
N PRO A 312 -21.70 26.33 14.45
CA PRO A 312 -23.14 26.60 14.62
C PRO A 312 -23.84 26.97 13.29
N LYS A 313 -23.15 27.74 12.43
CA LYS A 313 -23.67 28.15 11.12
C LYS A 313 -23.68 26.99 10.12
N LEU A 314 -22.74 26.06 10.22
CA LEU A 314 -22.72 24.86 9.40
C LEU A 314 -23.86 23.90 9.78
N LEU A 315 -24.09 23.72 11.07
CA LEU A 315 -25.15 22.85 11.60
C LEU A 315 -26.56 23.36 11.29
N SER A 316 -26.76 24.69 11.20
CA SER A 316 -28.09 25.27 10.94
C SER A 316 -28.59 25.11 9.50
N VAL A 317 -27.75 24.66 8.55
CA VAL A 317 -28.08 24.53 7.11
C VAL A 317 -28.03 23.05 6.66
N ILE A 318 -28.14 22.11 7.61
CA ILE A 318 -28.11 20.68 7.32
C ILE A 318 -29.48 20.22 6.80
N THR A 319 -29.50 19.75 5.56
CA THR A 319 -30.64 19.03 4.97
C THR A 319 -30.60 17.55 5.37
N LEU A 320 -31.72 16.84 5.25
CA LEU A 320 -31.79 15.41 5.60
C LEU A 320 -30.73 14.55 4.87
N PRO A 321 -30.47 14.71 3.55
CA PRO A 321 -29.38 13.98 2.89
C PRO A 321 -27.99 14.31 3.46
N ARG A 322 -27.75 15.57 3.84
CA ARG A 322 -26.49 15.98 4.47
C ARG A 322 -26.34 15.42 5.87
N PHE A 323 -27.43 15.29 6.62
CA PHE A 323 -27.43 14.65 7.94
C PHE A 323 -26.96 13.19 7.84
N PHE A 324 -27.54 12.41 6.92
CA PHE A 324 -27.11 11.03 6.70
C PHE A 324 -25.68 10.92 6.19
N ALA A 325 -25.25 11.81 5.28
CA ALA A 325 -23.86 11.86 4.83
C ALA A 325 -22.88 12.17 5.98
N LEU A 326 -23.25 13.09 6.88
CA LEU A 326 -22.46 13.42 8.07
C LEU A 326 -22.40 12.24 9.05
N LEU A 327 -23.53 11.55 9.27
CA LEU A 327 -23.57 10.36 10.11
C LEU A 327 -22.67 9.26 9.55
N LEU A 328 -22.73 9.00 8.25
CA LEU A 328 -21.86 8.02 7.60
C LEU A 328 -20.38 8.42 7.68
N LEU A 329 -20.07 9.71 7.47
CA LEU A 329 -18.71 10.22 7.64
C LEU A 329 -18.21 10.02 9.08
N LEU A 330 -19.06 10.29 10.08
CA LEU A 330 -18.74 10.07 11.48
C LEU A 330 -18.48 8.60 11.79
N LEU A 331 -19.30 7.68 11.26
CA LEU A 331 -19.07 6.24 11.40
C LEU A 331 -17.74 5.80 10.78
N ILE A 332 -17.40 6.31 9.59
CA ILE A 332 -16.12 6.01 8.93
C ILE A 332 -14.94 6.55 9.75
N VAL A 333 -15.07 7.74 10.36
CA VAL A 333 -14.02 8.34 11.20
C VAL A 333 -13.85 7.60 12.53
N LEU A 334 -14.94 7.13 13.13
CA LEU A 334 -14.87 6.39 14.41
C LEU A 334 -14.37 4.95 14.24
N LEU A 335 -14.60 4.34 13.07
CA LEU A 335 -14.26 2.94 12.82
C LEU A 335 -12.78 2.61 13.10
N PRO A 336 -11.77 3.33 12.58
CA PRO A 336 -10.37 3.08 12.90
C PRO A 336 -10.05 3.15 14.40
N VAL A 337 -10.70 4.06 15.13
CA VAL A 337 -10.52 4.21 16.59
C VAL A 337 -11.06 2.98 17.30
N LEU A 338 -12.27 2.54 16.95
CA LEU A 338 -12.91 1.35 17.52
C LEU A 338 -12.11 0.08 17.24
N LEU A 339 -11.60 -0.08 16.02
CA LEU A 339 -10.76 -1.23 15.65
C LEU A 339 -9.41 -1.24 16.38
N SER A 340 -8.93 -0.08 16.84
CA SER A 340 -7.67 0.04 17.57
C SER A 340 -7.79 -0.35 19.05
N VAL A 341 -9.00 -0.56 19.57
CA VAL A 341 -9.24 -0.99 20.96
C VAL A 341 -9.25 -2.53 21.03
N LYS A 342 -8.55 -3.10 22.01
CA LYS A 342 -8.58 -4.53 22.31
C LYS A 342 -9.98 -4.93 22.75
N SER A 343 -10.59 -5.88 22.03
CA SER A 343 -11.92 -6.40 22.36
C SER A 343 -12.05 -7.83 21.88
N GLU A 344 -12.27 -8.75 22.82
CA GLU A 344 -12.49 -10.17 22.51
C GLU A 344 -13.76 -10.37 21.68
N LEU A 345 -14.83 -9.65 22.00
CA LEU A 345 -16.10 -9.71 21.27
C LEU A 345 -15.92 -9.26 19.82
N LEU A 346 -15.29 -8.11 19.60
CA LEU A 346 -15.08 -7.55 18.27
C LEU A 346 -14.11 -8.41 17.46
N ASN A 347 -13.01 -8.88 18.08
CA ASN A 347 -12.09 -9.83 17.45
C ASN A 347 -12.83 -11.12 17.05
N GLY A 348 -13.59 -11.72 17.96
CA GLY A 348 -14.33 -12.96 17.72
C GLY A 348 -15.31 -12.87 16.55
N VAL A 349 -16.01 -11.73 16.40
CA VAL A 349 -16.92 -11.50 15.27
C VAL A 349 -16.15 -11.19 13.99
N LEU A 350 -15.23 -10.22 14.01
CA LEU A 350 -14.54 -9.77 12.79
C LEU A 350 -13.64 -10.85 12.21
N LYS A 351 -12.92 -11.61 13.05
CA LYS A 351 -12.01 -12.68 12.60
C LYS A 351 -12.72 -13.84 11.90
N THR A 352 -14.06 -13.94 11.96
CA THR A 352 -14.83 -14.88 11.12
C THR A 352 -14.83 -14.49 9.63
N LEU A 353 -14.60 -13.22 9.32
CA LEU A 353 -14.58 -12.71 7.96
C LEU A 353 -13.19 -12.90 7.35
N PRO A 354 -13.07 -13.42 6.11
CA PRO A 354 -11.78 -13.75 5.49
C PRO A 354 -10.74 -12.62 5.52
N TYR A 355 -11.19 -11.38 5.31
CA TYR A 355 -10.30 -10.22 5.29
C TYR A 355 -9.69 -9.89 6.67
N PHE A 356 -10.50 -9.93 7.74
CA PHE A 356 -10.03 -9.64 9.10
C PHE A 356 -9.32 -10.84 9.74
N ARG A 357 -9.68 -12.06 9.34
CA ARG A 357 -8.99 -13.30 9.74
C ARG A 357 -7.48 -13.18 9.54
N GLU A 358 -7.08 -12.59 8.42
CA GLU A 358 -5.69 -12.32 8.07
C GLU A 358 -5.11 -11.03 8.66
N MET A 359 -5.91 -10.15 9.25
CA MET A 359 -5.42 -8.85 9.67
C MET A 359 -4.72 -8.90 11.04
N SER A 360 -3.61 -8.19 11.16
CA SER A 360 -3.01 -7.80 12.43
C SER A 360 -2.92 -6.27 12.48
N LEU A 361 -2.85 -5.70 13.69
CA LEU A 361 -2.66 -4.26 13.93
C LEU A 361 -3.63 -3.37 13.14
N ALA A 362 -4.90 -3.36 13.53
CA ALA A 362 -5.88 -2.47 12.92
C ALA A 362 -5.61 -0.98 13.17
N VAL A 363 -4.66 -0.63 14.07
CA VAL A 363 -4.15 0.75 14.23
C VAL A 363 -3.67 1.38 12.92
N ARG A 364 -3.23 0.56 11.95
CA ARG A 364 -2.84 1.02 10.61
C ARG A 364 -4.01 1.66 9.84
N TRP A 365 -5.26 1.36 10.22
CA TRP A 365 -6.45 1.99 9.64
C TRP A 365 -6.57 3.46 10.00
N LEU A 366 -5.85 3.95 11.01
CA LEU A 366 -5.79 5.38 11.32
C LEU A 366 -5.34 6.21 10.10
N ALA A 367 -4.55 5.64 9.17
CA ALA A 367 -4.15 6.31 7.93
C ALA A 367 -5.33 6.83 7.09
N LEU A 368 -6.50 6.20 7.21
CA LEU A 368 -7.75 6.67 6.61
C LEU A 368 -8.05 8.13 6.96
N LEU A 369 -7.74 8.54 8.19
CA LEU A 369 -8.07 9.84 8.75
C LEU A 369 -7.16 10.95 8.23
N ILE A 370 -5.97 10.63 7.70
CA ILE A 370 -5.01 11.61 7.19
C ILE A 370 -5.67 12.60 6.22
N PRO A 371 -6.22 12.17 5.07
CA PRO A 371 -6.83 13.10 4.13
C PRO A 371 -8.09 13.78 4.70
N VAL A 372 -8.80 13.15 5.64
CA VAL A 372 -9.97 13.74 6.32
C VAL A 372 -9.55 14.91 7.20
N PHE A 373 -8.52 14.74 8.03
CA PHE A 373 -7.98 15.78 8.91
C PHE A 373 -7.29 16.90 8.15
N VAL A 374 -6.74 16.62 6.96
CA VAL A 374 -6.20 17.65 6.08
C VAL A 374 -7.33 18.50 5.45
N VAL A 375 -8.36 17.86 4.89
CA VAL A 375 -9.37 18.57 4.07
C VAL A 375 -10.46 19.24 4.91
N SER A 376 -10.97 18.55 5.93
CA SER A 376 -12.15 19.00 6.70
C SER A 376 -12.03 20.41 7.27
N PRO A 377 -10.94 20.79 7.98
CA PRO A 377 -10.87 22.12 8.58
C PRO A 377 -10.78 23.22 7.51
N LEU A 378 -10.11 22.95 6.38
CA LEU A 378 -10.02 23.90 5.25
C LEU A 378 -11.39 24.16 4.62
N VAL A 379 -12.19 23.12 4.44
CA VAL A 379 -13.57 23.24 3.94
C VAL A 379 -14.43 24.04 4.92
N MET A 380 -14.34 23.75 6.22
CA MET A 380 -15.10 24.46 7.25
C MET A 380 -14.76 25.95 7.28
N ILE A 381 -13.48 26.32 7.18
CA ILE A 381 -13.03 27.71 7.10
C ILE A 381 -13.57 28.38 5.82
N ASN A 382 -13.50 27.70 4.68
CA ASN A 382 -13.88 28.25 3.37
C ASN A 382 -15.41 28.37 3.16
N SER A 383 -16.21 27.54 3.82
CA SER A 383 -17.69 27.49 3.71
C SER A 383 -18.42 28.76 4.18
N GLY A 384 -17.67 29.78 4.61
CA GLY A 384 -18.14 31.01 5.22
C GLY A 384 -18.65 32.11 4.28
N GLY A 385 -19.48 31.81 3.29
CA GLY A 385 -20.31 32.80 2.58
C GLY A 385 -19.83 33.22 1.18
N SER A 386 -20.75 33.15 0.23
CA SER A 386 -20.62 33.70 -1.13
C SER A 386 -20.09 35.13 -1.09
N GLY A 387 -18.85 35.33 -1.56
CA GLY A 387 -18.27 36.65 -1.83
C GLY A 387 -17.12 37.10 -0.94
N ASN A 388 -16.86 36.47 0.22
CA ASN A 388 -15.75 36.88 1.08
C ASN A 388 -14.63 35.84 1.05
N THR A 389 -13.94 35.75 -0.09
CA THR A 389 -12.68 35.00 -0.16
C THR A 389 -11.71 35.63 0.84
N MET A 390 -11.25 34.84 1.81
CA MET A 390 -10.25 35.26 2.79
C MET A 390 -9.10 35.96 2.05
N ASN A 391 -8.69 37.14 2.53
CA ASN A 391 -7.73 37.99 1.84
C ASN A 391 -6.51 37.14 1.40
N PRO A 392 -6.13 37.16 0.10
CA PRO A 392 -5.03 36.35 -0.42
C PRO A 392 -3.74 36.49 0.40
N ARG A 393 -3.50 37.66 1.01
CA ARG A 393 -2.36 37.92 1.89
C ARG A 393 -2.42 37.07 3.16
N VAL A 394 -3.56 37.07 3.85
CA VAL A 394 -3.77 36.27 5.06
C VAL A 394 -3.63 34.78 4.74
N SER A 395 -4.20 34.34 3.61
CA SER A 395 -4.06 32.94 3.15
C SER A 395 -2.60 32.56 2.86
N SER A 396 -1.83 33.45 2.23
CA SER A 396 -0.41 33.23 1.94
C SER A 396 0.47 33.24 3.20
N THR A 397 0.15 34.08 4.18
CA THR A 397 0.86 34.12 5.47
C THR A 397 0.56 32.87 6.29
N CYS A 398 -0.71 32.43 6.34
CA CYS A 398 -1.08 31.16 6.98
C CYS A 398 -0.37 29.98 6.33
N LEU A 399 -0.25 29.95 5.00
CA LEU A 399 0.53 28.93 4.30
C LEU A 399 2.01 29.00 4.68
N ALA A 400 2.62 30.18 4.70
CA ALA A 400 4.03 30.34 5.04
C ALA A 400 4.33 29.84 6.47
N ILE A 401 3.48 30.19 7.43
CA ILE A 401 3.59 29.75 8.83
C ILE A 401 3.37 28.24 8.92
N ALA A 402 2.33 27.72 8.28
CA ALA A 402 2.06 26.29 8.25
C ALA A 402 3.21 25.49 7.63
N PHE A 403 3.79 26.00 6.55
CA PHE A 403 4.94 25.38 5.90
C PHE A 403 6.20 25.46 6.77
N ALA A 404 6.45 26.59 7.45
CA ALA A 404 7.55 26.72 8.39
C ALA A 404 7.42 25.75 9.57
N LEU A 405 6.22 25.64 10.15
CA LEU A 405 5.92 24.67 11.21
C LEU A 405 6.14 23.24 10.75
N LEU A 406 5.66 22.91 9.55
CA LEU A 406 5.83 21.60 8.95
C LEU A 406 7.31 21.28 8.70
N LEU A 407 8.08 22.24 8.22
CA LEU A 407 9.52 22.10 8.01
C LEU A 407 10.26 21.90 9.34
N VAL A 408 9.87 22.63 10.39
CA VAL A 408 10.39 22.42 11.75
C VAL A 408 10.06 21.01 12.22
N THR A 409 8.82 20.56 12.14
CA THR A 409 8.43 19.19 12.53
C THR A 409 9.25 18.14 11.78
N HIS A 410 9.49 18.32 10.48
CA HIS A 410 10.33 17.40 9.71
C HIS A 410 11.83 17.46 10.01
N LEU A 411 12.36 18.63 10.36
CA LEU A 411 13.76 18.73 10.78
C LEU A 411 14.00 18.04 12.12
N PHE A 412 13.00 18.03 13.00
CA PHE A 412 13.00 17.31 14.27
C PHE A 412 12.39 15.91 14.17
N PHE A 413 12.05 15.44 12.97
CA PHE A 413 11.59 14.08 12.77
C PHE A 413 12.75 13.14 13.06
N GLU A 414 12.65 12.45 14.19
CA GLU A 414 13.64 11.47 14.61
C GLU A 414 13.54 10.26 13.69
N LYS A 415 14.62 9.99 12.96
CA LYS A 415 14.76 8.75 12.23
C LYS A 415 14.94 7.65 13.26
N THR A 416 13.86 6.96 13.60
CA THR A 416 13.96 5.78 14.45
C THR A 416 14.77 4.73 13.71
N GLY A 417 15.88 4.30 14.31
CA GLY A 417 16.69 3.23 13.77
C GLY A 417 15.88 1.94 13.70
N GLU A 418 15.93 1.26 12.56
CA GLU A 418 15.30 -0.05 12.42
C GLU A 418 16.08 -1.11 13.19
N ALA A 419 15.35 -2.01 13.86
CA ALA A 419 15.96 -3.06 14.67
C ALA A 419 16.78 -4.07 13.84
N TYR A 420 16.45 -4.21 12.55
CA TYR A 420 17.09 -5.15 11.63
C TYR A 420 17.22 -4.52 10.24
N PRO A 421 18.36 -3.92 9.88
CA PRO A 421 18.48 -3.26 8.58
C PRO A 421 18.80 -4.31 7.48
N TYR A 422 18.46 -4.01 6.21
CA TYR A 422 18.67 -4.89 5.04
C TYR A 422 19.64 -4.28 4.01
N THR A 423 20.63 -5.04 3.55
CA THR A 423 21.60 -4.60 2.53
C THR A 423 21.19 -5.07 1.13
N PRO A 424 20.83 -4.16 0.20
CA PRO A 424 20.32 -4.52 -1.12
C PRO A 424 21.39 -4.84 -2.18
N ASP A 425 22.67 -4.58 -1.90
CA ASP A 425 23.75 -4.60 -2.90
C ASP A 425 23.89 -5.92 -3.65
N HIS A 426 23.76 -7.05 -2.95
CA HIS A 426 23.84 -8.37 -3.58
C HIS A 426 22.71 -8.57 -4.60
N MET A 427 21.52 -8.05 -4.30
CA MET A 427 20.37 -8.16 -5.20
C MET A 427 20.51 -7.20 -6.39
N ASN A 428 20.97 -5.98 -6.15
CA ASN A 428 21.27 -5.01 -7.22
C ASN A 428 22.32 -5.60 -8.19
N ALA A 429 23.41 -6.15 -7.64
CA ALA A 429 24.48 -6.78 -8.44
C ALA A 429 23.97 -7.98 -9.24
N ALA A 430 23.08 -8.81 -8.68
CA ALA A 430 22.51 -9.94 -9.39
C ALA A 430 21.62 -9.52 -10.56
N VAL A 431 20.77 -8.50 -10.36
CA VAL A 431 19.94 -7.95 -11.44
C VAL A 431 20.79 -7.32 -12.53
N ALA A 432 21.85 -6.59 -12.16
CA ALA A 432 22.81 -6.03 -13.10
C ALA A 432 23.52 -7.14 -13.91
N SER A 433 24.00 -8.20 -13.25
CA SER A 433 24.66 -9.32 -13.92
C SER A 433 23.76 -9.99 -14.96
N VAL A 434 22.50 -10.28 -14.64
CA VAL A 434 21.54 -10.86 -15.60
C VAL A 434 21.25 -9.88 -16.75
N ARG A 435 21.16 -8.58 -16.45
CA ARG A 435 20.97 -7.54 -17.48
C ARG A 435 22.14 -7.48 -18.47
N GLU A 436 23.35 -7.78 -18.01
CA GLU A 436 24.57 -7.85 -18.84
C GLU A 436 24.75 -9.19 -19.57
N GLY A 437 23.76 -10.08 -19.53
CA GLY A 437 23.79 -11.39 -20.19
C GLY A 437 24.25 -12.54 -19.29
N GLY A 438 24.35 -12.32 -17.98
CA GLY A 438 24.53 -13.36 -16.98
C GLY A 438 23.33 -14.31 -16.90
N ALA A 439 23.58 -15.52 -16.38
CA ALA A 439 22.54 -16.52 -16.21
C ALA A 439 21.58 -16.15 -15.06
N VAL A 440 20.30 -16.44 -15.23
CA VAL A 440 19.32 -16.30 -14.16
C VAL A 440 19.61 -17.29 -13.02
N PRO A 441 19.61 -16.86 -11.74
CA PRO A 441 19.85 -17.76 -10.62
C PRO A 441 18.82 -18.90 -10.56
N THR A 442 19.32 -20.12 -10.39
CA THR A 442 18.51 -21.34 -10.22
C THR A 442 18.63 -21.87 -8.79
N VAL A 443 17.81 -22.83 -8.39
CA VAL A 443 17.87 -23.44 -7.06
C VAL A 443 18.33 -24.89 -7.19
N ALA A 444 19.30 -25.30 -6.38
CA ALA A 444 19.84 -26.67 -6.35
C ALA A 444 19.91 -27.26 -4.93
N VAL A 445 19.96 -26.39 -3.91
CA VAL A 445 20.10 -26.81 -2.51
C VAL A 445 19.14 -26.05 -1.61
N VAL A 446 18.64 -26.73 -0.58
CA VAL A 446 17.98 -26.11 0.56
C VAL A 446 19.06 -25.64 1.53
N VAL A 447 19.02 -24.37 1.91
CA VAL A 447 20.02 -23.72 2.78
C VAL A 447 19.44 -23.54 4.17
N SER A 448 20.18 -23.96 5.20
CA SER A 448 19.87 -23.65 6.60
C SER A 448 20.45 -22.30 6.97
N HIS A 449 19.71 -21.54 7.77
CA HIS A 449 20.17 -20.31 8.43
C HIS A 449 20.21 -20.49 9.94
N GLU A 450 20.61 -21.68 10.40
CA GLU A 450 20.75 -22.01 11.82
C GLU A 450 21.60 -20.96 12.56
N GLY A 451 21.07 -20.44 13.67
CA GLY A 451 21.71 -19.40 14.48
C GLY A 451 21.41 -17.96 14.04
N GLN A 452 20.72 -17.74 12.91
CA GLN A 452 20.28 -16.41 12.53
C GLN A 452 19.02 -16.01 13.31
N MET A 453 19.12 -14.95 14.12
CA MET A 453 18.01 -14.43 14.94
C MET A 453 17.05 -13.50 14.18
N SER A 454 17.29 -13.25 12.88
CA SER A 454 16.52 -12.32 12.05
C SER A 454 16.31 -12.89 10.64
N PHE A 455 15.19 -12.53 10.00
CA PHE A 455 14.92 -12.88 8.61
C PHE A 455 15.66 -12.01 7.58
N SER A 456 16.39 -10.97 8.02
CA SER A 456 17.11 -10.08 7.11
C SER A 456 18.13 -10.84 6.24
N GLY A 457 17.99 -10.77 4.92
CA GLY A 457 18.87 -11.42 3.95
C GLY A 457 18.65 -12.93 3.78
N VAL A 458 17.72 -13.55 4.52
CA VAL A 458 17.44 -14.99 4.40
C VAL A 458 17.01 -15.33 2.97
N ASP A 459 16.14 -14.51 2.39
CA ASP A 459 15.61 -14.71 1.04
C ASP A 459 16.67 -14.43 -0.06
N ASP A 460 17.88 -13.95 0.25
CA ASP A 460 18.93 -13.72 -0.75
C ASP A 460 19.65 -15.02 -1.16
N SER A 461 19.37 -16.14 -0.48
CA SER A 461 20.04 -17.43 -0.72
C SER A 461 19.88 -17.96 -2.15
N PHE A 462 18.81 -17.58 -2.84
CA PHE A 462 18.60 -17.98 -4.23
C PHE A 462 19.62 -17.42 -5.20
N LEU A 463 20.30 -16.33 -4.85
CA LEU A 463 21.41 -15.80 -5.65
C LEU A 463 22.59 -16.77 -5.73
N LYS A 464 22.72 -17.69 -4.76
CA LYS A 464 23.84 -18.65 -4.67
C LYS A 464 23.42 -20.09 -4.96
N GLY A 465 22.32 -20.30 -5.68
CA GLY A 465 21.84 -21.67 -5.94
C GLY A 465 20.95 -22.24 -4.84
N GLY A 466 20.56 -21.43 -3.85
CA GLY A 466 19.88 -21.90 -2.63
C GLY A 466 18.38 -21.62 -2.59
N THR A 467 17.63 -22.40 -1.83
CA THR A 467 16.30 -22.00 -1.34
C THR A 467 16.31 -22.11 0.16
N SER A 468 15.90 -21.04 0.84
CA SER A 468 16.03 -20.99 2.29
C SER A 468 15.04 -21.95 2.95
N LEU A 469 15.48 -22.68 3.98
CA LEU A 469 14.63 -23.59 4.76
C LEU A 469 13.46 -22.84 5.41
N ILE A 470 13.77 -21.64 5.90
CA ILE A 470 12.85 -20.62 6.43
C ILE A 470 12.89 -19.39 5.51
N CYS A 471 11.88 -18.54 5.53
CA CYS A 471 11.83 -17.32 4.71
C CYS A 471 11.05 -16.22 5.45
N TYR A 472 11.17 -14.99 4.98
CA TYR A 472 10.30 -13.92 5.47
C TYR A 472 8.93 -14.02 4.76
N GLN A 473 7.94 -14.59 5.44
CA GLN A 473 6.58 -14.73 4.90
C GLN A 473 5.53 -14.58 6.02
N ALA A 474 4.97 -13.37 6.13
CA ALA A 474 4.01 -13.02 7.18
C ALA A 474 2.68 -13.77 7.07
N LEU A 475 2.34 -14.40 5.94
CA LEU A 475 1.19 -15.30 5.84
C LEU A 475 1.31 -16.51 6.76
N PHE A 476 2.52 -17.01 7.00
CA PHE A 476 2.73 -18.13 7.93
C PHE A 476 2.79 -17.70 9.40
N GLY A 477 2.61 -16.40 9.67
CA GLY A 477 2.83 -15.76 10.96
C GLY A 477 4.25 -15.20 11.12
N TYR A 478 4.46 -14.38 12.15
CA TYR A 478 5.72 -13.64 12.33
C TYR A 478 6.88 -14.53 12.80
N GLY A 479 6.57 -15.63 13.49
CA GLY A 479 7.50 -16.68 13.87
C GLY A 479 7.43 -17.92 12.98
N LEU A 480 6.72 -17.87 11.84
CA LEU A 480 6.43 -19.03 10.97
C LEU A 480 5.61 -20.13 11.67
N GLU A 481 4.71 -19.74 12.57
CA GLU A 481 3.91 -20.61 13.44
C GLU A 481 3.05 -21.62 12.66
N THR A 482 2.64 -21.26 11.45
CA THR A 482 1.80 -22.09 10.57
C THR A 482 2.53 -22.59 9.32
N TYR A 483 3.85 -22.37 9.23
CA TYR A 483 4.63 -22.80 8.07
C TYR A 483 4.73 -24.33 8.03
N PRO A 484 4.21 -25.00 6.99
CA PRO A 484 4.25 -26.46 6.91
C PRO A 484 5.63 -26.92 6.44
N ILE A 485 6.62 -26.96 7.33
CA ILE A 485 8.00 -27.36 6.99
C ILE A 485 8.08 -28.78 6.38
N GLY A 486 7.25 -29.71 6.86
CA GLY A 486 7.18 -31.08 6.35
C GLY A 486 8.53 -31.80 6.45
N THR A 487 8.97 -32.42 5.36
CA THR A 487 10.26 -33.15 5.28
C THR A 487 11.41 -32.30 4.74
N LEU A 488 11.22 -30.98 4.61
CA LEU A 488 12.21 -30.07 4.06
C LEU A 488 13.42 -30.01 4.99
N THR A 489 14.61 -30.19 4.43
CA THR A 489 15.87 -30.19 5.20
C THR A 489 17.03 -29.63 4.39
N PRO A 490 18.10 -29.17 5.04
CA PRO A 490 19.28 -28.68 4.33
C PRO A 490 19.90 -29.77 3.44
N GLY A 491 20.35 -29.40 2.25
CA GLY A 491 20.95 -30.33 1.28
C GLY A 491 20.34 -30.22 -0.12
N SER A 492 20.64 -31.17 -1.01
CA SER A 492 20.13 -31.13 -2.38
C SER A 492 18.59 -31.15 -2.41
N ILE A 493 18.00 -30.36 -3.32
CA ILE A 493 16.54 -30.34 -3.54
C ILE A 493 16.00 -31.68 -4.10
N PHE A 494 16.86 -32.50 -4.70
CA PHE A 494 16.52 -33.83 -5.23
C PHE A 494 16.79 -34.96 -4.24
N THR A 495 17.19 -34.64 -3.01
CA THR A 495 17.32 -35.66 -1.95
C THR A 495 15.96 -36.32 -1.74
N GLN A 496 15.91 -37.64 -1.90
CA GLN A 496 14.68 -38.41 -1.75
C GLN A 496 14.45 -38.81 -0.29
N ARG A 497 13.21 -38.67 0.17
CA ARG A 497 12.77 -39.12 1.50
C ARG A 497 11.40 -39.76 1.37
N GLY A 498 11.36 -41.09 1.42
CA GLY A 498 10.15 -41.84 1.06
C GLY A 498 9.82 -41.63 -0.42
N ASP A 499 8.61 -41.17 -0.72
CA ASP A 499 8.15 -40.86 -2.07
C ASP A 499 8.30 -39.39 -2.47
N ARG A 500 8.95 -38.57 -1.62
CA ARG A 500 9.04 -37.11 -1.77
C ARG A 500 10.46 -36.62 -2.07
N LEU A 501 10.53 -35.52 -2.80
CA LEU A 501 11.73 -34.72 -3.03
C LEU A 501 11.88 -33.63 -1.98
N ASN A 502 13.10 -33.13 -1.80
CA ASN A 502 13.44 -32.10 -0.81
C ASN A 502 13.15 -30.68 -1.33
N ILE A 503 11.97 -30.48 -1.94
CA ILE A 503 11.48 -29.20 -2.46
C ILE A 503 9.95 -29.19 -2.46
N LYS A 504 9.35 -28.03 -2.15
CA LYS A 504 7.90 -27.87 -2.02
C LYS A 504 7.24 -27.86 -3.39
N ASN A 505 6.03 -28.43 -3.48
CA ASN A 505 5.14 -28.27 -4.63
C ASN A 505 4.20 -27.08 -4.36
N PRO A 506 4.44 -25.91 -4.98
CA PRO A 506 3.71 -24.71 -4.61
C PRO A 506 2.25 -24.69 -5.10
N SER A 507 1.87 -25.60 -6.02
CA SER A 507 0.46 -25.78 -6.41
C SER A 507 -0.40 -26.30 -5.25
N CYS A 508 0.20 -27.01 -4.30
CA CYS A 508 -0.47 -27.55 -3.13
C CYS A 508 -0.81 -26.47 -2.09
N TYR A 509 -0.06 -25.36 -2.06
CA TYR A 509 -0.42 -24.19 -1.23
C TYR A 509 -1.66 -23.47 -1.75
N MET A 510 -1.85 -23.38 -3.07
CA MET A 510 -2.95 -22.60 -3.66
C MET A 510 -4.21 -23.42 -3.89
N PHE A 511 -4.10 -24.55 -4.58
CA PHE A 511 -5.25 -25.36 -5.00
C PHE A 511 -5.04 -26.84 -4.68
N PRO A 512 -4.89 -27.21 -3.39
CA PRO A 512 -4.61 -28.57 -2.96
C PRO A 512 -5.63 -29.58 -3.47
N GLU A 513 -6.92 -29.24 -3.43
CA GLU A 513 -8.00 -30.16 -3.82
C GLU A 513 -7.97 -30.45 -5.33
N ALA A 514 -7.62 -29.45 -6.15
CA ALA A 514 -7.49 -29.63 -7.59
C ALA A 514 -6.24 -30.43 -7.97
N ASN A 515 -5.20 -30.39 -7.15
CA ASN A 515 -3.91 -31.05 -7.39
C ASN A 515 -3.73 -32.34 -6.58
N SER A 516 -4.77 -32.76 -5.83
CA SER A 516 -4.78 -34.00 -5.03
C SER A 516 -3.62 -34.08 -4.03
N CYS A 517 -3.38 -32.99 -3.30
CA CYS A 517 -2.35 -32.90 -2.26
C CYS A 517 -2.83 -32.04 -1.09
N GLU A 518 -2.01 -31.93 -0.04
CA GLU A 518 -2.26 -31.07 1.13
C GLU A 518 -1.40 -29.79 1.09
N PRO A 519 -1.85 -28.67 1.70
CA PRO A 519 -1.06 -27.44 1.78
C PRO A 519 0.34 -27.68 2.33
N GLY A 520 1.36 -27.32 1.55
CA GLY A 520 2.77 -27.50 1.92
C GLY A 520 3.38 -28.85 1.56
N ASP A 521 2.67 -29.69 0.80
CA ASP A 521 3.26 -30.92 0.27
C ASP A 521 4.47 -30.65 -0.66
N HIS A 522 5.30 -31.67 -0.77
CA HIS A 522 6.50 -31.67 -1.60
C HIS A 522 6.20 -32.23 -2.98
N PHE A 523 7.09 -31.97 -3.94
CA PHE A 523 7.08 -32.76 -5.17
C PHE A 523 7.36 -34.23 -4.85
N THR A 524 6.63 -35.12 -5.51
CA THR A 524 6.91 -36.57 -5.43
C THR A 524 8.07 -36.95 -6.36
N ILE A 525 8.67 -38.12 -6.17
CA ILE A 525 9.70 -38.66 -7.09
C ILE A 525 9.14 -38.78 -8.51
N ALA A 526 7.86 -39.12 -8.66
CA ALA A 526 7.19 -39.17 -9.96
C ALA A 526 7.09 -37.79 -10.65
N GLN A 527 7.30 -36.70 -9.92
CA GLN A 527 7.26 -35.31 -10.41
C GLN A 527 8.66 -34.67 -10.52
N GLU A 528 9.74 -35.47 -10.53
CA GLU A 528 11.12 -34.97 -10.58
C GLU A 528 11.36 -33.99 -11.74
N GLU A 529 10.83 -34.24 -12.93
CA GLU A 529 10.93 -33.32 -14.08
C GLU A 529 10.24 -31.97 -13.80
N GLN A 530 9.07 -31.99 -13.14
CA GLN A 530 8.36 -30.77 -12.77
C GLN A 530 9.14 -29.99 -11.71
N ALA A 531 9.75 -30.69 -10.75
CA ALA A 531 10.61 -30.09 -9.74
C ALA A 531 11.87 -29.45 -10.37
N ALA A 532 12.49 -30.11 -11.36
CA ALA A 532 13.64 -29.57 -12.09
C ALA A 532 13.30 -28.30 -12.89
N ARG A 533 12.14 -28.29 -13.57
CA ARG A 533 11.63 -27.09 -14.24
C ARG A 533 11.37 -25.97 -13.25
N PHE A 534 10.68 -26.27 -12.15
CA PHE A 534 10.40 -25.29 -11.11
C PHE A 534 11.68 -24.67 -10.51
N ALA A 535 12.67 -25.51 -10.21
CA ALA A 535 13.96 -25.10 -9.67
C ALA A 535 14.79 -24.21 -10.63
N THR A 536 14.50 -24.29 -11.92
CA THR A 536 15.13 -23.47 -12.98
C THR A 536 14.23 -22.31 -13.44
N ASN A 537 13.26 -21.91 -12.61
CA ASN A 537 12.30 -20.82 -12.86
C ASN A 537 11.40 -21.04 -14.08
N GLN A 538 11.22 -22.28 -14.53
CA GLN A 538 10.33 -22.61 -15.63
C GLN A 538 8.94 -23.02 -15.13
N PRO A 539 7.86 -22.69 -15.86
CA PRO A 539 6.53 -23.22 -15.58
C PRO A 539 6.53 -24.75 -15.62
N PHE A 540 5.72 -25.36 -14.76
CA PHE A 540 5.41 -26.78 -14.78
C PHE A 540 3.88 -26.98 -14.90
N SER A 541 3.44 -28.21 -15.15
CA SER A 541 2.02 -28.53 -15.30
C SER A 541 1.34 -28.69 -13.93
N TRP A 542 0.22 -27.99 -13.73
CA TRP A 542 -0.61 -28.09 -12.52
C TRP A 542 -2.08 -27.73 -12.84
N LYS A 543 -2.99 -28.05 -11.92
CA LYS A 543 -4.44 -27.89 -12.13
C LYS A 543 -4.98 -26.64 -11.43
N ARG A 544 -5.77 -25.86 -12.17
CA ARG A 544 -6.59 -24.75 -11.64
C ARG A 544 -8.05 -25.15 -11.55
N PRO A 545 -8.76 -24.78 -10.48
CA PRO A 545 -10.20 -24.95 -10.43
C PRO A 545 -10.91 -24.00 -11.40
N TRP A 546 -12.13 -24.35 -11.80
CA TRP A 546 -12.90 -23.61 -12.81
C TRP A 546 -13.14 -22.14 -12.43
N TRP A 547 -13.28 -21.83 -11.14
CA TRP A 547 -13.52 -20.47 -10.66
C TRP A 547 -12.28 -19.58 -10.80
N GLN A 548 -11.07 -20.14 -10.63
CA GLN A 548 -9.84 -19.41 -10.90
C GLN A 548 -9.71 -19.14 -12.41
N VAL A 549 -10.03 -20.12 -13.25
CA VAL A 549 -10.02 -19.94 -14.71
C VAL A 549 -11.02 -18.86 -15.15
N ALA A 550 -12.22 -18.84 -14.56
CA ALA A 550 -13.20 -17.79 -14.80
C ALA A 550 -12.70 -16.41 -14.32
N ALA A 551 -12.06 -16.35 -13.16
CA ALA A 551 -11.45 -15.13 -12.63
C ALA A 551 -10.34 -14.58 -13.55
N ASP A 552 -9.47 -15.46 -14.07
CA ASP A 552 -8.43 -15.14 -15.05
C ASP A 552 -9.05 -14.54 -16.33
N PHE A 553 -10.10 -15.18 -16.86
CA PHE A 553 -10.78 -14.72 -18.06
C PHE A 553 -11.47 -13.37 -17.87
N ILE A 554 -12.14 -13.15 -16.73
CA ILE A 554 -12.81 -11.89 -16.41
C ILE A 554 -11.79 -10.75 -16.30
N SER A 555 -10.68 -10.97 -15.57
CA SER A 555 -9.65 -9.94 -15.42
C SER A 555 -8.98 -9.61 -16.74
N LEU A 556 -8.66 -10.61 -17.56
CA LEU A 556 -8.08 -10.39 -18.89
C LEU A 556 -9.05 -9.64 -19.81
N SER A 557 -10.33 -10.02 -19.83
CA SER A 557 -11.36 -9.37 -20.63
C SER A 557 -11.60 -7.92 -20.19
N ALA A 558 -11.60 -7.68 -18.87
CA ALA A 558 -11.70 -6.34 -18.30
C ALA A 558 -10.50 -5.49 -18.71
N ALA A 559 -9.28 -6.02 -18.63
CA ALA A 559 -8.06 -5.31 -19.05
C ALA A 559 -8.10 -4.95 -20.54
N ALA A 560 -8.48 -5.90 -21.40
CA ALA A 560 -8.64 -5.67 -22.83
C ALA A 560 -9.69 -4.57 -23.12
N LEU A 561 -10.84 -4.61 -22.45
CA LEU A 561 -11.89 -3.60 -22.60
C LEU A 561 -11.42 -2.21 -22.15
N VAL A 562 -10.73 -2.11 -21.02
CA VAL A 562 -10.18 -0.82 -20.54
C VAL A 562 -9.20 -0.24 -21.55
N LEU A 563 -8.29 -1.06 -22.08
CA LEU A 563 -7.34 -0.63 -23.11
C LEU A 563 -8.06 -0.18 -24.39
N LEU A 564 -9.03 -0.95 -24.87
CA LEU A 564 -9.81 -0.59 -26.06
C LEU A 564 -10.52 0.75 -25.89
N VAL A 565 -11.18 0.99 -24.76
CA VAL A 565 -11.86 2.26 -24.50
C VAL A 565 -10.85 3.40 -24.36
N PHE A 566 -9.71 3.16 -23.73
CA PHE A 566 -8.63 4.14 -23.62
C PHE A 566 -8.11 4.55 -25.00
N PHE A 567 -7.73 3.60 -25.87
CA PHE A 567 -7.26 3.89 -27.22
C PHE A 567 -8.33 4.57 -28.08
N ALA A 568 -9.59 4.12 -28.00
CA ALA A 568 -10.69 4.78 -28.70
C ALA A 568 -10.88 6.23 -28.24
N SER A 569 -10.66 6.52 -26.95
CA SER A 569 -10.74 7.89 -26.42
C SER A 569 -9.60 8.78 -26.93
N ILE A 570 -8.39 8.24 -27.06
CA ILE A 570 -7.24 8.94 -27.63
C ILE A 570 -7.50 9.25 -29.11
N LEU A 571 -7.92 8.24 -29.88
CA LEU A 571 -8.18 8.38 -31.30
C LEU A 571 -9.27 9.43 -31.59
N ARG A 572 -10.38 9.40 -30.84
CA ARG A 572 -11.43 10.44 -30.94
C ARG A 572 -10.87 11.83 -30.62
N SER A 573 -10.02 11.96 -29.60
CA SER A 573 -9.42 13.24 -29.23
C SER A 573 -8.48 13.76 -30.33
N ALA A 574 -7.75 12.86 -31.00
CA ALA A 574 -6.86 13.19 -32.10
C ALA A 574 -7.63 13.61 -33.37
N ILE A 575 -8.75 12.96 -33.68
CA ILE A 575 -9.60 13.30 -34.84
C ILE A 575 -10.37 14.62 -34.62
N SER A 576 -10.70 14.94 -33.37
CA SER A 576 -11.44 16.17 -33.02
C SER A 576 -10.59 17.45 -32.96
N ARG A 577 -9.27 17.33 -33.13
CA ARG A 577 -8.32 18.44 -33.23
C ARG A 577 -7.91 18.62 -34.68
#